data_AF-A0A3D0X3D1-F1
#
_entry.id   AF-A0A3D0X3D1-F1
#
_cell.length_a   1.000
_cell.length_b   1.000
_cell.length_c   1.000
_cell.angle_alpha   90.00
_cell.angle_beta   90.00
_cell.angle_gamma   90.00
#
_symmetry.space_group_name_H-M   'P 1'
#
loop_
_entity.id
_entity.type
_entity.pdbx_description
1 polymer ?
#
loop_
_entity_poly.entity_id
_entity_poly.type
_entity_poly.pdbx_seq_one_letter_code
_entity_poly.pdbx_strand_id
1 'polypeptide(L)'
;MNVTKENIENYKVVLTIEVDAAELAKAEEGACKKLANSVNIPGFRKGKAPRNVLEKRVGKEAVLEEAFDILCPKALNEAYDQEKVEPVTRPDIDVVTLESNKNVVFKATFTPRPEVTLGEYKGLQVEKKVDEVSDEDVENQLKRMCERQGKMVDVPEGTAVKSGDFTTLDFKGFVDGEAFDGGEGKDYPLQIGSGSFIPGFEDQLIGAKIGEEVEVNVTFPEDYHEEKLAGKPALFKCTIHSIKEMELPPMDDELAKKISKFETLDELKADIRKNLEANAERKAETDRRTAIIEKATENITVDVPPVMIDNRVTSMIQEMAMRLEQQGLNLETYLQYANTDLEKIRADYRETAEKNVRTDLMLEEVAKAEDIKVEAEDLDQEVAEMALTYGVKPKDVKKIIREQGRMADMAFTVLRKKTLRFVIDSAAK
;
A
#
# COMPACT_ATOMS: atom_id res chain seq x y z
N MET A 1 -8.21 43.63 -8.25
CA MET A 1 -7.25 42.52 -8.14
C MET A 1 -6.67 42.22 -9.50
N ASN A 2 -5.35 42.27 -9.62
CA ASN A 2 -4.62 41.91 -10.83
C ASN A 2 -3.76 40.67 -10.54
N VAL A 3 -3.68 39.76 -11.51
CA VAL A 3 -2.86 38.55 -11.41
C VAL A 3 -1.98 38.49 -12.65
N THR A 4 -0.69 38.22 -12.46
CA THR A 4 0.23 37.94 -13.56
C THR A 4 0.91 36.61 -13.32
N LYS A 5 0.84 35.72 -14.30
CA LYS A 5 1.40 34.38 -14.28
C LYS A 5 2.73 34.32 -15.01
N GLU A 6 3.74 33.77 -14.35
CA GLU A 6 5.06 33.49 -14.93
C GLU A 6 5.40 32.00 -14.73
N ASN A 7 5.80 31.32 -15.81
CA ASN A 7 6.29 29.94 -15.75
C ASN A 7 7.81 29.95 -15.52
N ILE A 8 8.28 29.16 -14.57
CA ILE A 8 9.69 29.03 -14.18
C ILE A 8 10.15 27.58 -14.39
N GLU A 9 11.47 27.39 -14.51
CA GLU A 9 12.10 26.07 -14.56
C GLU A 9 11.66 25.14 -13.41
N ASN A 10 11.78 23.83 -13.63
CA ASN A 10 11.42 22.77 -12.67
C ASN A 10 9.94 22.71 -12.28
N TYR A 11 9.03 22.84 -13.25
CA TYR A 11 7.57 22.70 -13.03
C TYR A 11 7.02 23.70 -12.01
N LYS A 12 7.56 24.91 -11.96
CA LYS A 12 7.11 25.95 -11.04
C LYS A 12 6.40 27.07 -11.77
N VAL A 13 5.35 27.59 -11.15
CA VAL A 13 4.63 28.77 -11.59
C VAL A 13 4.68 29.79 -10.47
N VAL A 14 4.90 31.05 -10.83
CA VAL A 14 4.79 32.19 -9.94
C VAL A 14 3.59 33.02 -10.36
N LEU A 15 2.64 33.16 -9.44
CA LEU A 15 1.57 34.13 -9.56
C LEU A 15 1.97 35.37 -8.75
N THR A 16 2.12 36.51 -9.43
CA THR A 16 2.19 37.81 -8.75
C THR A 16 0.78 38.34 -8.62
N ILE A 17 0.34 38.52 -7.39
CA ILE A 17 -1.04 38.89 -7.05
C ILE A 17 -1.02 40.29 -6.44
N GLU A 18 -1.76 41.19 -7.06
CA GLU A 18 -2.00 42.55 -6.56
C GLU A 18 -3.45 42.66 -6.07
N VAL A 19 -3.59 42.99 -4.79
CA VAL A 19 -4.88 43.19 -4.13
C VAL A 19 -5.05 44.65 -3.74
N ASP A 20 -6.22 45.20 -4.04
CA ASP A 20 -6.54 46.61 -3.80
C ASP A 20 -6.52 46.97 -2.31
N ALA A 21 -6.04 48.17 -1.99
CA ALA A 21 -5.95 48.68 -0.61
C ALA A 21 -7.27 48.61 0.17
N ALA A 22 -8.42 48.67 -0.52
CA ALA A 22 -9.74 48.58 0.10
C ALA A 22 -10.01 47.18 0.71
N GLU A 23 -9.53 46.11 0.07
CA GLU A 23 -9.66 44.75 0.61
C GLU A 23 -8.70 44.53 1.78
N LEU A 24 -7.49 45.10 1.73
CA LEU A 24 -6.59 45.13 2.89
C LEU A 24 -7.22 45.86 4.08
N ALA A 25 -7.84 47.02 3.88
CA ALA A 25 -8.49 47.76 4.96
C ALA A 25 -9.61 46.94 5.65
N LYS A 26 -10.40 46.19 4.88
CA LYS A 26 -11.40 45.26 5.42
C LYS A 26 -10.74 44.13 6.22
N ALA A 27 -9.64 43.57 5.72
CA ALA A 27 -8.89 42.53 6.40
C ALA A 27 -8.25 43.04 7.70
N GLU A 28 -7.73 44.27 7.73
CA GLU A 28 -7.20 44.94 8.93
C GLU A 28 -8.27 45.09 10.02
N GLU A 29 -9.51 45.41 9.66
CA GLU A 29 -10.62 45.45 10.64
C GLU A 29 -10.91 44.07 11.25
N GLY A 30 -10.84 43.02 10.43
CA GLY A 30 -10.96 41.63 10.86
C GLY A 30 -9.81 41.20 11.78
N ALA A 31 -8.58 41.52 11.38
CA ALA A 31 -7.36 41.28 12.15
C ALA A 31 -7.43 41.97 13.52
N CYS A 32 -7.86 43.23 13.57
CA CYS A 32 -8.04 43.97 14.81
C CYS A 32 -9.02 43.28 15.76
N LYS A 33 -10.15 42.75 15.26
CA LYS A 33 -11.12 42.01 16.08
C LYS A 33 -10.53 40.70 16.60
N LYS A 34 -9.78 39.97 15.77
CA LYS A 34 -9.15 38.70 16.13
C LYS A 34 -8.05 38.91 17.19
N LEU A 35 -7.17 39.87 16.96
CA LEU A 35 -6.09 40.24 17.90
C LEU A 35 -6.63 40.84 19.21
N ALA A 36 -7.70 41.65 19.17
CA ALA A 36 -8.32 42.17 20.38
C ALA A 36 -8.96 41.08 21.26
N ASN A 37 -9.30 39.92 20.69
CA ASN A 37 -9.82 38.77 21.43
C ASN A 37 -8.70 37.90 22.03
N SER A 38 -7.54 37.81 21.36
CA SER A 38 -6.39 37.01 21.82
C SER A 38 -5.51 37.75 22.82
N VAL A 39 -5.31 39.06 22.65
CA VAL A 39 -4.39 39.86 23.47
C VAL A 39 -5.13 40.49 24.66
N ASN A 40 -4.55 40.36 25.85
CA ASN A 40 -5.07 41.03 27.04
C ASN A 40 -4.65 42.50 27.05
N ILE A 41 -5.61 43.41 26.90
CA ILE A 41 -5.37 44.86 26.90
C ILE A 41 -5.89 45.45 28.22
N PRO A 42 -5.00 45.95 29.09
CA PRO A 42 -5.40 46.56 30.37
C PRO A 42 -6.42 47.69 30.17
N GLY A 43 -7.49 47.68 30.96
CA GLY A 43 -8.56 48.69 30.92
C GLY A 43 -9.66 48.43 29.89
N PHE A 44 -9.55 47.40 29.05
CA PHE A 44 -10.57 47.05 28.06
C PHE A 44 -11.08 45.63 28.26
N ARG A 45 -12.38 45.43 28.09
CA ARG A 45 -12.95 44.07 28.01
C ARG A 45 -12.39 43.38 26.76
N LYS A 46 -12.06 42.08 26.86
CA LYS A 46 -11.60 41.27 25.71
C LYS A 46 -12.46 41.52 24.47
N GLY A 47 -11.82 41.82 23.35
CA GLY A 47 -12.47 42.11 22.07
C GLY A 47 -13.04 43.52 21.89
N LYS A 48 -12.93 44.41 22.90
CA LYS A 48 -13.51 45.77 22.87
C LYS A 48 -12.48 46.90 22.89
N ALA A 49 -11.20 46.57 22.82
CA ALA A 49 -10.15 47.57 22.70
C ALA A 49 -10.23 48.28 21.33
N PRO A 50 -10.21 49.62 21.27
CA PRO A 50 -10.14 50.38 20.02
C PRO A 50 -8.85 50.10 19.24
N ARG A 51 -8.93 50.14 17.90
CA ARG A 51 -7.80 49.88 16.97
C ARG A 51 -6.51 50.62 17.35
N ASN A 52 -6.60 51.92 17.65
CA ASN A 52 -5.43 52.74 18.03
C ASN A 52 -4.73 52.27 19.32
N VAL A 53 -5.47 51.66 20.26
CA VAL A 53 -4.90 51.14 21.52
C VAL A 53 -4.28 49.76 21.28
N LEU A 54 -4.93 48.95 20.44
CA LEU A 54 -4.41 47.66 20.01
C LEU A 54 -3.09 47.83 19.25
N GLU A 55 -3.04 48.67 18.21
CA GLU A 55 -1.85 48.95 17.42
C GLU A 55 -0.68 49.46 18.27
N LYS A 56 -0.94 50.29 19.29
CA LYS A 56 0.09 50.74 20.23
C LYS A 56 0.67 49.62 21.10
N ARG A 57 -0.09 48.54 21.31
CA ARG A 57 0.28 47.44 22.20
C ARG A 57 0.92 46.28 21.44
N VAL A 58 0.39 45.92 20.27
CA VAL A 58 0.85 44.76 19.47
C VAL A 58 1.77 45.17 18.31
N GLY A 59 1.82 46.46 17.98
CA GLY A 59 2.54 46.97 16.80
C GLY A 59 1.64 46.99 15.56
N LYS A 60 1.91 47.93 14.65
CA LYS A 60 1.16 48.04 13.38
C LYS A 60 1.48 46.87 12.43
N GLU A 61 2.71 46.38 12.47
CA GLU A 61 3.17 45.25 11.65
C GLU A 61 2.40 43.97 11.99
N ALA A 62 2.21 43.65 13.27
CA ALA A 62 1.43 42.49 13.69
C ALA A 62 -0.04 42.53 13.23
N VAL A 63 -0.62 43.73 13.14
CA VAL A 63 -1.99 43.90 12.59
C VAL A 63 -2.00 43.68 11.07
N LEU A 64 -0.96 44.13 10.37
CA LEU A 64 -0.81 43.94 8.93
C LEU A 64 -0.54 42.48 8.56
N GLU A 65 0.32 41.78 9.31
CA GLU A 65 0.57 40.34 9.14
C GLU A 65 -0.71 39.53 9.33
N GLU A 66 -1.46 39.78 10.42
CA GLU A 66 -2.73 39.11 10.65
C GLU A 66 -3.78 39.46 9.58
N ALA A 67 -3.77 40.70 9.07
CA ALA A 67 -4.62 41.08 7.95
C ALA A 67 -4.25 40.32 6.68
N PHE A 68 -2.95 40.15 6.41
CA PHE A 68 -2.46 39.36 5.30
C PHE A 68 -2.86 37.88 5.43
N ASP A 69 -2.75 37.28 6.61
CA ASP A 69 -3.16 35.90 6.86
C ASP A 69 -4.66 35.64 6.59
N ILE A 70 -5.50 36.66 6.78
CA ILE A 70 -6.93 36.60 6.45
C ILE A 70 -7.15 36.80 4.94
N LEU A 71 -6.42 37.72 4.32
CA LEU A 71 -6.60 38.13 2.92
C LEU A 71 -6.01 37.12 1.93
N CYS A 72 -4.81 36.64 2.22
CA CYS A 72 -3.97 35.83 1.32
C CYS A 72 -4.68 34.56 0.84
N PRO A 73 -5.30 33.71 1.70
CA PRO A 73 -5.98 32.51 1.24
C PRO A 73 -7.13 32.79 0.27
N LYS A 74 -7.87 33.88 0.49
CA LYS A 74 -8.99 34.28 -0.38
C LYS A 74 -8.46 34.77 -1.73
N ALA A 75 -7.47 35.66 -1.72
CA ALA A 75 -6.84 36.19 -2.93
C ALA A 75 -6.13 35.08 -3.74
N LEU A 76 -5.47 34.13 -3.08
CA LEU A 76 -4.87 32.97 -3.75
C LEU A 76 -5.90 32.12 -4.47
N ASN A 77 -7.01 31.76 -3.82
CA ASN A 77 -8.06 30.96 -4.45
C ASN A 77 -8.68 31.70 -5.65
N GLU A 78 -8.97 32.99 -5.52
CA GLU A 78 -9.45 33.80 -6.64
C GLU A 78 -8.43 33.86 -7.80
N ALA A 79 -7.13 33.90 -7.51
CA ALA A 79 -6.08 33.88 -8.52
C ALA A 79 -5.98 32.52 -9.23
N TYR A 80 -6.10 31.42 -8.49
CA TYR A 80 -6.13 30.07 -9.04
C TYR A 80 -7.31 29.86 -9.98
N ASP A 81 -8.49 30.34 -9.60
CA ASP A 81 -9.70 30.26 -10.43
C ASP A 81 -9.58 31.12 -11.71
N GLN A 82 -9.03 32.34 -11.59
CA GLN A 82 -8.82 33.24 -12.73
C GLN A 82 -7.85 32.67 -13.77
N GLU A 83 -6.72 32.12 -13.31
CA GLU A 83 -5.68 31.54 -14.18
C GLU A 83 -5.94 30.06 -14.52
N LYS A 84 -7.00 29.46 -13.97
CA LYS A 84 -7.38 28.05 -14.10
C LYS A 84 -6.22 27.10 -13.79
N VAL A 85 -5.52 27.37 -12.69
CA VAL A 85 -4.38 26.56 -12.24
C VAL A 85 -4.72 25.88 -10.91
N GLU A 86 -4.49 24.58 -10.84
CA GLU A 86 -4.65 23.80 -9.61
C GLU A 86 -3.27 23.59 -8.98
N PRO A 87 -2.99 24.06 -7.75
CA PRO A 87 -1.71 23.83 -7.10
C PRO A 87 -1.60 22.40 -6.56
N VAL A 88 -0.51 21.70 -6.88
CA VAL A 88 -0.17 20.38 -6.32
C VAL A 88 0.61 20.51 -5.02
N THR A 89 1.36 21.61 -4.87
CA THR A 89 2.15 21.91 -3.67
C THR A 89 1.53 23.06 -2.91
N ARG A 90 1.78 23.11 -1.61
CA ARG A 90 1.54 24.34 -0.85
C ARG A 90 2.38 25.47 -1.46
N PRO A 91 1.79 26.64 -1.78
CA PRO A 91 2.54 27.74 -2.35
C PRO A 91 3.51 28.33 -1.33
N ASP A 92 4.71 28.67 -1.80
CA ASP A 92 5.66 29.53 -1.09
C ASP A 92 5.28 30.99 -1.34
N ILE A 93 5.08 31.75 -0.28
CA ILE A 93 4.54 33.11 -0.34
C ILE A 93 5.64 34.11 -0.01
N ASP A 94 5.95 34.97 -0.97
CA ASP A 94 6.89 36.09 -0.83
C ASP A 94 6.13 37.42 -0.89
N VAL A 95 6.13 38.15 0.22
CA VAL A 95 5.38 39.41 0.35
C VAL A 95 6.25 40.57 -0.14
N VAL A 96 5.87 41.18 -1.25
CA VAL A 96 6.61 42.28 -1.88
C VAL A 96 6.20 43.64 -1.29
N THR A 97 4.91 43.84 -1.05
CA THR A 97 4.37 45.08 -0.48
C THR A 97 3.21 44.77 0.45
N LEU A 98 3.36 45.16 1.71
CA LEU A 98 2.34 45.06 2.75
C LEU A 98 2.39 46.32 3.62
N GLU A 99 1.66 47.34 3.19
CA GLU A 99 1.57 48.62 3.87
C GLU A 99 0.13 49.10 3.90
N SER A 100 -0.30 49.69 5.02
CA SER A 100 -1.64 50.27 5.14
C SER A 100 -1.89 51.35 4.08
N ASN A 101 -3.09 51.34 3.50
CA ASN A 101 -3.53 52.25 2.43
C ASN A 101 -2.77 52.13 1.11
N LYS A 102 -1.95 51.10 0.91
CA LYS A 102 -1.38 50.73 -0.38
C LYS A 102 -1.94 49.39 -0.85
N ASN A 103 -1.80 49.12 -2.14
CA ASN A 103 -2.11 47.81 -2.69
C ASN A 103 -1.14 46.78 -2.12
N VAL A 104 -1.65 45.59 -1.81
CA VAL A 104 -0.84 44.46 -1.36
C VAL A 104 -0.31 43.75 -2.59
N VAL A 105 0.99 43.50 -2.64
CA VAL A 105 1.62 42.73 -3.71
C VAL A 105 2.37 41.57 -3.08
N PHE A 106 2.08 40.35 -3.51
CA PHE A 106 2.80 39.16 -3.09
C PHE A 106 2.94 38.18 -4.24
N LYS A 107 3.97 37.34 -4.17
CA LYS A 107 4.26 36.29 -5.13
C LYS A 107 3.96 34.94 -4.50
N ALA A 108 3.27 34.09 -5.24
CA ALA A 108 2.97 32.73 -4.84
C ALA A 108 3.65 31.76 -5.81
N THR A 109 4.64 31.02 -5.29
CA THR A 109 5.40 30.03 -6.07
C THR A 109 4.91 28.62 -5.74
N PHE A 110 4.47 27.87 -6.73
CA PHE A 110 3.97 26.50 -6.55
C PHE A 110 4.18 25.66 -7.80
N THR A 111 4.05 24.34 -7.66
CA THR A 111 3.96 23.44 -8.81
C THR A 111 2.49 23.28 -9.21
N PRO A 112 2.10 23.73 -10.41
CA PRO A 112 0.75 23.50 -10.90
C PRO A 112 0.58 22.02 -11.25
N ARG A 113 -0.68 21.61 -11.29
CA ARG A 113 -1.08 20.35 -11.87
C ARG A 113 -0.69 20.32 -13.36
N PRO A 114 -0.08 19.22 -13.85
CA PRO A 114 0.30 19.13 -15.26
C PRO A 114 -0.93 19.06 -16.16
N GLU A 115 -0.82 19.64 -17.34
CA GLU A 115 -1.80 19.45 -18.40
C GLU A 115 -1.62 18.06 -19.01
N VAL A 116 -2.73 17.35 -19.18
CA VAL A 116 -2.77 15.99 -19.71
C VAL A 116 -3.48 16.04 -21.05
N THR A 117 -2.85 15.48 -22.08
CA THR A 117 -3.51 15.26 -23.36
C THR A 117 -3.95 13.81 -23.45
N LEU A 118 -5.27 13.59 -23.55
CA LEU A 118 -5.85 12.27 -23.74
C LEU A 118 -5.51 11.72 -25.12
N GLY A 119 -5.01 10.48 -25.15
CA GLY A 119 -4.92 9.67 -26.37
C GLY A 119 -6.17 8.81 -26.57
N GLU A 120 -6.00 7.64 -27.18
CA GLU A 120 -7.06 6.66 -27.33
C GLU A 120 -7.32 5.92 -26.01
N TYR A 121 -8.53 6.01 -25.48
CA TYR A 121 -8.95 5.31 -24.25
C TYR A 121 -10.27 4.55 -24.42
N LYS A 122 -10.89 4.64 -25.60
CA LYS A 122 -12.10 3.89 -26.00
C LYS A 122 -11.74 2.92 -27.11
N GLY A 123 -12.44 1.79 -27.21
CA GLY A 123 -12.22 0.81 -28.27
C GLY A 123 -10.89 0.05 -28.17
N LEU A 124 -10.19 0.14 -27.04
CA LEU A 124 -8.90 -0.53 -26.83
C LEU A 124 -9.04 -2.04 -26.98
N GLN A 125 -8.25 -2.61 -27.89
CA GLN A 125 -8.16 -4.06 -28.06
C GLN A 125 -7.12 -4.63 -27.11
N VAL A 126 -7.58 -5.52 -26.22
CA VAL A 126 -6.77 -6.29 -25.27
C VAL A 126 -7.28 -7.72 -25.27
N GLU A 127 -6.40 -8.67 -25.58
CA GLU A 127 -6.74 -10.10 -25.61
C GLU A 127 -7.03 -10.61 -24.20
N LYS A 128 -8.16 -11.32 -24.04
CA LYS A 128 -8.41 -12.12 -22.85
C LYS A 128 -7.67 -13.45 -22.99
N LYS A 129 -6.58 -13.62 -22.25
CA LYS A 129 -5.85 -14.90 -22.20
C LYS A 129 -6.32 -15.70 -20.99
N VAL A 130 -7.10 -16.74 -21.26
CA VAL A 130 -7.54 -17.69 -20.23
C VAL A 130 -6.52 -18.82 -20.21
N ASP A 131 -5.88 -19.01 -19.06
CA ASP A 131 -4.97 -20.12 -18.84
C ASP A 131 -5.77 -21.44 -18.95
N GLU A 132 -5.34 -22.35 -19.81
CA GLU A 132 -5.98 -23.66 -19.97
C GLU A 132 -5.68 -24.53 -18.73
N VAL A 133 -6.72 -25.09 -18.13
CA VAL A 133 -6.57 -25.97 -16.96
C VAL A 133 -6.20 -27.37 -17.43
N SER A 134 -4.96 -27.78 -17.17
CA SER A 134 -4.48 -29.11 -17.52
C SER A 134 -5.01 -30.18 -16.56
N ASP A 135 -4.95 -31.46 -16.96
CA ASP A 135 -5.19 -32.58 -16.03
C ASP A 135 -4.19 -32.59 -14.87
N GLU A 136 -2.95 -32.16 -15.13
CA GLU A 136 -1.90 -32.06 -14.11
C GLU A 136 -2.26 -31.05 -13.01
N ASP A 137 -2.90 -29.93 -13.36
CA ASP A 137 -3.38 -28.94 -12.38
C ASP A 137 -4.45 -29.51 -11.45
N VAL A 138 -5.36 -30.33 -12.01
CA VAL A 138 -6.41 -31.01 -11.26
C VAL A 138 -5.80 -32.06 -10.33
N GLU A 139 -4.85 -32.84 -10.82
CA GLU A 139 -4.13 -33.84 -10.03
C GLU A 139 -3.30 -33.21 -8.91
N ASN A 140 -2.61 -32.11 -9.19
CA ASN A 140 -1.84 -31.36 -8.20
C ASN A 140 -2.75 -30.79 -7.10
N GLN A 141 -3.91 -30.25 -7.47
CA GLN A 141 -4.88 -29.73 -6.50
C GLN A 141 -5.49 -30.87 -5.65
N LEU A 142 -5.81 -32.01 -6.26
CA LEU A 142 -6.27 -33.20 -5.57
C LEU A 142 -5.20 -33.75 -4.61
N LYS A 143 -3.93 -33.77 -5.04
CA LYS A 143 -2.78 -34.17 -4.22
C LYS A 143 -2.65 -33.28 -2.99
N ARG A 144 -2.73 -31.95 -3.15
CA ARG A 144 -2.73 -31.00 -2.03
C ARG A 144 -3.91 -31.21 -1.07
N MET A 145 -5.08 -31.56 -1.59
CA MET A 145 -6.23 -31.92 -0.76
C MET A 145 -6.01 -33.21 0.02
N CYS A 146 -5.38 -34.22 -0.61
CA CYS A 146 -5.03 -35.49 -0.01
C CYS A 146 -3.95 -35.34 1.07
N GLU A 147 -2.90 -34.55 0.80
CA GLU A 147 -1.83 -34.24 1.76
C GLU A 147 -2.36 -33.62 3.05
N ARG A 148 -3.37 -32.76 2.96
CA ARG A 148 -4.06 -32.18 4.13
C ARG A 148 -4.85 -33.19 4.97
N GLN A 149 -5.14 -34.37 4.41
CA GLN A 149 -5.82 -35.47 5.11
C GLN A 149 -4.87 -36.56 5.59
N GLY A 150 -3.57 -36.42 5.31
CA GLY A 150 -2.55 -37.34 5.74
C GLY A 150 -2.56 -37.54 7.26
N LYS A 151 -2.34 -38.78 7.69
CA LYS A 151 -2.14 -39.12 9.10
C LYS A 151 -0.69 -39.48 9.32
N MET A 152 -0.12 -38.99 10.43
CA MET A 152 1.19 -39.45 10.87
C MET A 152 1.05 -40.83 11.49
N VAL A 153 1.79 -41.81 10.97
CA VAL A 153 1.80 -43.19 11.48
C VAL A 153 3.24 -43.59 11.79
N ASP A 154 3.45 -44.27 12.91
CA ASP A 154 4.77 -44.80 13.27
C ASP A 154 5.20 -45.88 12.26
N VAL A 155 6.43 -45.78 11.75
CA VAL A 155 6.94 -46.78 10.81
C VAL A 155 7.33 -48.08 11.55
N PRO A 156 7.31 -49.24 10.87
CA PRO A 156 7.77 -50.49 11.47
C PRO A 156 9.22 -50.43 11.95
N GLU A 157 9.54 -51.15 13.03
CA GLU A 157 10.91 -51.26 13.54
C GLU A 157 11.89 -51.73 12.45
N GLY A 158 13.04 -51.04 12.36
CA GLY A 158 14.08 -51.33 11.37
C GLY A 158 13.92 -50.63 10.02
N THR A 159 12.85 -49.83 9.84
CA THR A 159 12.68 -48.94 8.68
C THR A 159 13.68 -47.79 8.75
N ALA A 160 14.31 -47.50 7.62
CA ALA A 160 15.24 -46.40 7.47
C ALA A 160 14.51 -45.11 7.09
N VAL A 161 14.99 -43.97 7.59
CA VAL A 161 14.47 -42.63 7.26
C VAL A 161 14.50 -42.38 5.76
N LYS A 162 13.44 -41.78 5.24
CA LYS A 162 13.33 -41.29 3.88
C LYS A 162 13.00 -39.80 3.87
N SER A 163 13.20 -39.17 2.70
CA SER A 163 12.72 -37.81 2.48
C SER A 163 11.20 -37.75 2.63
N GLY A 164 10.70 -36.75 3.35
CA GLY A 164 9.30 -36.56 3.69
C GLY A 164 8.87 -37.13 5.05
N ASP A 165 9.69 -37.98 5.69
CA ASP A 165 9.38 -38.55 7.00
C ASP A 165 9.48 -37.50 8.11
N PHE A 166 8.68 -37.67 9.15
CA PHE A 166 8.73 -36.89 10.38
C PHE A 166 9.51 -37.67 11.42
N THR A 167 10.72 -37.20 11.73
CA THR A 167 11.56 -37.82 12.75
C THR A 167 11.46 -37.05 14.06
N THR A 168 11.66 -37.76 15.16
CA THR A 168 12.01 -37.14 16.44
C THR A 168 13.45 -37.52 16.71
N LEU A 169 14.34 -36.54 16.82
CA LEU A 169 15.75 -36.78 17.03
C LEU A 169 16.33 -35.93 18.17
N ASP A 170 17.38 -36.48 18.77
CA ASP A 170 18.33 -35.69 19.55
C ASP A 170 19.48 -35.32 18.63
N PHE A 171 19.98 -34.08 18.74
CA PHE A 171 21.21 -33.69 18.07
C PHE A 171 22.08 -32.88 18.99
N LYS A 172 23.39 -33.02 18.81
CA LYS A 172 24.40 -32.20 19.48
C LYS A 172 25.49 -31.79 18.51
N GLY A 173 25.60 -30.49 18.27
CA GLY A 173 26.52 -29.85 17.35
C GLY A 173 27.85 -29.49 18.01
N PHE A 174 28.92 -29.65 17.25
CA PHE A 174 30.29 -29.33 17.62
C PHE A 174 30.95 -28.52 16.51
N VAL A 175 31.64 -27.44 16.87
CA VAL A 175 32.49 -26.65 15.97
C VAL A 175 33.89 -26.66 16.55
N ASP A 176 34.90 -26.99 15.73
CA ASP A 176 36.30 -27.12 16.17
C ASP A 176 36.50 -28.09 17.37
N GLY A 177 35.57 -29.04 17.55
CA GLY A 177 35.59 -30.01 18.65
C GLY A 177 34.92 -29.55 19.95
N GLU A 178 34.42 -28.30 20.02
CA GLU A 178 33.67 -27.77 21.17
C GLU A 178 32.18 -27.69 20.87
N ALA A 179 31.33 -28.06 21.84
CA ALA A 179 29.89 -27.89 21.72
C ALA A 179 29.53 -26.40 21.79
N PHE A 180 28.65 -25.93 20.91
CA PHE A 180 28.23 -24.54 20.86
C PHE A 180 26.79 -24.36 21.35
N ASP A 181 26.47 -23.14 21.81
CA ASP A 181 25.15 -22.81 22.34
C ASP A 181 24.10 -22.77 21.21
N GLY A 182 22.91 -23.31 21.44
CA GLY A 182 21.89 -23.51 20.40
C GLY A 182 22.13 -24.68 19.43
N GLY A 183 23.25 -25.40 19.57
CA GLY A 183 23.58 -26.59 18.79
C GLY A 183 23.03 -27.91 19.35
N GLU A 184 22.26 -27.89 20.42
CA GLU A 184 21.71 -29.09 21.07
C GLU A 184 20.17 -29.06 21.08
N GLY A 185 19.55 -30.14 20.63
CA GLY A 185 18.10 -30.35 20.68
C GLY A 185 17.81 -31.74 21.21
N LYS A 186 16.77 -31.86 22.05
CA LYS A 186 16.24 -33.14 22.55
C LYS A 186 14.79 -33.33 22.13
N ASP A 187 14.45 -34.55 21.78
CA ASP A 187 13.12 -34.95 21.28
C ASP A 187 12.59 -33.98 20.20
N TYR A 188 13.49 -33.51 19.33
CA TYR A 188 13.18 -32.45 18.39
C TYR A 188 12.42 -33.02 17.18
N PRO A 189 11.20 -32.54 16.88
CA PRO A 189 10.46 -32.99 15.70
C PRO A 189 11.01 -32.32 14.43
N LEU A 190 11.42 -33.11 13.45
CA LEU A 190 11.95 -32.64 12.17
C LEU A 190 11.30 -33.38 11.01
N GLN A 191 10.79 -32.64 10.02
CA GLN A 191 10.39 -33.22 8.74
C GLN A 191 11.61 -33.23 7.82
N ILE A 192 12.00 -34.41 7.34
CA ILE A 192 13.17 -34.57 6.47
C ILE A 192 12.86 -34.01 5.08
N GLY A 193 13.64 -33.04 4.62
CA GLY A 193 13.44 -32.32 3.36
C GLY A 193 12.61 -31.04 3.48
N SER A 194 12.32 -30.55 4.70
CA SER A 194 11.62 -29.28 4.89
C SER A 194 12.53 -28.06 4.71
N GLY A 195 13.86 -28.25 4.76
CA GLY A 195 14.82 -27.16 4.71
C GLY A 195 14.77 -26.27 5.95
N SER A 196 14.30 -26.82 7.07
CA SER A 196 14.24 -26.10 8.35
C SER A 196 15.61 -26.05 9.03
N PHE A 197 16.50 -26.99 8.67
CA PHE A 197 17.88 -27.06 9.16
C PHE A 197 18.87 -26.58 8.09
N ILE A 198 20.14 -26.52 8.48
CA ILE A 198 21.25 -26.14 7.62
C ILE A 198 21.27 -27.05 6.38
N PRO A 199 21.47 -26.51 5.16
CA PRO A 199 21.55 -27.31 3.95
C PRO A 199 22.52 -28.50 4.08
N GLY A 200 22.08 -29.69 3.66
CA GLY A 200 22.85 -30.93 3.76
C GLY A 200 22.76 -31.65 5.12
N PHE A 201 22.10 -31.07 6.13
CA PHE A 201 21.86 -31.75 7.41
C PHE A 201 20.83 -32.88 7.26
N GLU A 202 19.64 -32.53 6.75
CA GLU A 202 18.51 -33.44 6.61
C GLU A 202 18.83 -34.60 5.64
N ASP A 203 19.60 -34.34 4.58
CA ASP A 203 19.98 -35.34 3.58
C ASP A 203 20.85 -36.47 4.15
N GLN A 204 21.69 -36.17 5.14
CA GLN A 204 22.58 -37.15 5.78
C GLN A 204 21.86 -38.03 6.81
N LEU A 205 20.66 -37.64 7.23
CA LEU A 205 19.81 -38.46 8.09
C LEU A 205 19.03 -39.52 7.30
N ILE A 206 18.94 -39.37 5.97
CA ILE A 206 18.28 -40.35 5.10
C ILE A 206 19.05 -41.67 5.14
N GLY A 207 18.35 -42.77 5.37
CA GLY A 207 18.93 -44.11 5.50
C GLY A 207 19.20 -44.55 6.94
N ALA A 208 19.20 -43.62 7.91
CA ALA A 208 19.40 -43.93 9.32
C ALA A 208 18.17 -44.62 9.94
N LYS A 209 18.38 -45.42 10.99
CA LYS A 209 17.32 -46.14 11.69
C LYS A 209 17.07 -45.59 13.10
N ILE A 210 15.92 -45.94 13.67
CA ILE A 210 15.62 -45.66 15.08
C ILE A 210 16.70 -46.28 15.97
N GLY A 211 17.25 -45.47 16.87
CA GLY A 211 18.31 -45.82 17.81
C GLY A 211 19.72 -45.76 17.23
N GLU A 212 19.89 -45.43 15.94
CA GLU A 212 21.20 -45.29 15.31
C GLU A 212 21.78 -43.89 15.55
N GLU A 213 23.07 -43.83 15.91
CA GLU A 213 23.82 -42.58 15.97
C GLU A 213 24.41 -42.25 14.60
N VAL A 214 24.08 -41.08 14.08
CA VAL A 214 24.53 -40.58 12.78
C VAL A 214 25.39 -39.35 13.01
N GLU A 215 26.59 -39.35 12.42
CA GLU A 215 27.47 -38.18 12.40
C GLU A 215 27.23 -37.39 11.11
N VAL A 216 26.58 -36.24 11.25
CA VAL A 216 26.21 -35.35 10.16
C VAL A 216 27.25 -34.23 10.07
N ASN A 217 27.91 -34.11 8.92
CA ASN A 217 28.93 -33.09 8.67
C ASN A 217 28.37 -32.01 7.75
N VAL A 218 28.21 -30.79 8.27
CA VAL A 218 27.66 -29.65 7.50
C VAL A 218 28.53 -28.43 7.66
N THR A 219 28.40 -27.49 6.72
CA THR A 219 29.05 -26.18 6.82
C THR A 219 27.95 -25.13 6.92
N PHE A 220 28.05 -24.23 7.90
CA PHE A 220 27.10 -23.14 8.03
C PHE A 220 27.18 -22.22 6.80
N PRO A 221 26.05 -21.69 6.31
CA PRO A 221 26.03 -20.68 5.27
C PRO A 221 26.87 -19.44 5.65
N GLU A 222 27.41 -18.72 4.67
CA GLU A 222 28.16 -17.49 4.92
C GLU A 222 27.28 -16.37 5.49
N ASP A 223 25.97 -16.41 5.22
CA ASP A 223 24.95 -15.46 5.65
C ASP A 223 24.18 -15.91 6.90
N TYR A 224 24.74 -16.83 7.70
CA TYR A 224 24.09 -17.34 8.90
C TYR A 224 23.89 -16.23 9.97
N HIS A 225 22.74 -16.26 10.64
CA HIS A 225 22.31 -15.25 11.62
C HIS A 225 23.29 -15.05 12.79
N GLU A 226 24.15 -16.03 13.06
CA GLU A 226 25.20 -15.95 14.08
C GLU A 226 26.59 -15.87 13.43
N GLU A 227 27.20 -14.68 13.44
CA GLU A 227 28.50 -14.39 12.79
C GLU A 227 29.64 -15.32 13.23
N LYS A 228 29.55 -15.90 14.43
CA LYS A 228 30.58 -16.80 14.97
C LYS A 228 30.56 -18.19 14.36
N LEU A 229 29.43 -18.58 13.76
CA LEU A 229 29.19 -19.89 13.15
C LEU A 229 29.20 -19.81 11.63
N ALA A 230 28.92 -18.65 11.04
CA ALA A 230 28.91 -18.42 9.60
C ALA A 230 30.17 -18.98 8.90
N GLY A 231 29.97 -19.78 7.85
CA GLY A 231 31.04 -20.38 7.05
C GLY A 231 31.88 -21.47 7.75
N LYS A 232 31.60 -21.83 9.01
CA LYS A 232 32.37 -22.85 9.72
C LYS A 232 31.83 -24.27 9.49
N PRO A 233 32.71 -25.28 9.41
CA PRO A 233 32.30 -26.67 9.44
C PRO A 233 31.84 -27.05 10.85
N ALA A 234 30.78 -27.84 10.92
CA ALA A 234 30.21 -28.36 12.16
C ALA A 234 29.88 -29.85 12.02
N LEU A 235 30.15 -30.58 13.10
CA LEU A 235 29.78 -31.98 13.25
C LEU A 235 28.57 -32.07 14.18
N PHE A 236 27.50 -32.69 13.73
CA PHE A 236 26.34 -32.99 14.55
C PHE A 236 26.24 -34.48 14.80
N LYS A 237 26.17 -34.86 16.07
CA LYS A 237 25.83 -36.21 16.47
C LYS A 237 24.33 -36.28 16.66
N CYS A 238 23.66 -37.04 15.81
CA CYS A 238 22.21 -37.15 15.79
C CYS A 238 21.80 -38.57 16.18
N THR A 239 20.76 -38.70 17.01
CA THR A 239 20.17 -39.98 17.37
C THR A 239 18.68 -39.92 17.09
N ILE A 240 18.18 -40.87 16.30
CA ILE A 240 16.78 -40.89 15.89
C ILE A 240 15.96 -41.71 16.90
N HIS A 241 14.97 -41.10 17.53
CA HIS A 241 14.11 -41.76 18.52
C HIS A 241 12.83 -42.31 17.93
N SER A 242 12.24 -41.58 16.98
CA SER A 242 11.05 -42.05 16.26
C SER A 242 11.07 -41.60 14.82
N ILE A 243 10.41 -42.38 13.97
CA ILE A 243 10.17 -42.06 12.57
C ILE A 243 8.68 -42.27 12.34
N LYS A 244 8.01 -41.24 11.87
CA LYS A 244 6.62 -41.26 11.45
C LYS A 244 6.55 -40.94 9.97
N GLU A 245 5.86 -41.77 9.21
CA GLU A 245 5.54 -41.45 7.83
C GLU A 245 4.17 -40.79 7.75
N MET A 246 4.02 -39.89 6.77
CA MET A 246 2.70 -39.35 6.45
C MET A 246 1.96 -40.35 5.56
N GLU A 247 1.08 -41.13 6.18
CA GLU A 247 0.19 -42.03 5.45
C GLU A 247 -0.90 -41.19 4.78
N LEU A 248 -0.77 -41.03 3.46
CA LEU A 248 -1.77 -40.38 2.64
C LEU A 248 -2.91 -41.36 2.37
N PRO A 249 -4.18 -40.96 2.53
CA PRO A 249 -5.29 -41.79 2.10
C PRO A 249 -5.19 -42.09 0.60
N PRO A 250 -5.62 -43.28 0.15
CA PRO A 250 -5.72 -43.56 -1.27
C PRO A 250 -6.60 -42.50 -1.94
N MET A 251 -6.22 -42.07 -3.15
CA MET A 251 -7.05 -41.16 -3.94
C MET A 251 -8.17 -41.96 -4.61
N ASP A 252 -9.22 -42.24 -3.84
CA ASP A 252 -10.37 -43.03 -4.26
C ASP A 252 -11.71 -42.36 -3.85
N ASP A 253 -12.82 -43.05 -4.09
CA ASP A 253 -14.17 -42.57 -3.78
C ASP A 253 -14.39 -42.34 -2.27
N GLU A 254 -13.67 -43.06 -1.41
CA GLU A 254 -13.78 -42.87 0.05
C GLU A 254 -13.12 -41.56 0.48
N LEU A 255 -12.00 -41.18 -0.16
CA LEU A 255 -11.43 -39.85 0.02
C LEU A 255 -12.43 -38.76 -0.40
N ALA A 256 -13.07 -38.92 -1.57
CA ALA A 256 -14.04 -37.95 -2.08
C ALA A 256 -15.20 -37.71 -1.10
N LYS A 257 -15.79 -38.78 -0.56
CA LYS A 257 -16.85 -38.72 0.46
C LYS A 257 -16.40 -38.06 1.77
N LYS A 258 -15.13 -38.25 2.15
CA LYS A 258 -14.59 -37.72 3.41
C LYS A 258 -14.34 -36.22 3.36
N ILE A 259 -13.85 -35.69 2.23
CA ILE A 259 -13.41 -34.29 2.11
C ILE A 259 -14.40 -33.40 1.37
N SER A 260 -15.43 -33.98 0.77
CA SER A 260 -16.38 -33.25 -0.07
C SER A 260 -17.79 -33.78 0.09
N LYS A 261 -18.72 -33.16 -0.63
CA LYS A 261 -20.12 -33.60 -0.73
C LYS A 261 -20.35 -34.64 -1.84
N PHE A 262 -19.29 -35.04 -2.55
CA PHE A 262 -19.36 -35.92 -3.72
C PHE A 262 -19.17 -37.37 -3.32
N GLU A 263 -19.75 -38.29 -4.09
CA GLU A 263 -19.71 -39.72 -3.79
C GLU A 263 -18.56 -40.44 -4.49
N THR A 264 -18.01 -39.84 -5.56
CA THR A 264 -16.95 -40.43 -6.38
C THR A 264 -15.77 -39.49 -6.58
N LEU A 265 -14.60 -40.06 -6.85
CA LEU A 265 -13.39 -39.31 -7.17
C LEU A 265 -13.54 -38.50 -8.45
N ASP A 266 -14.24 -39.05 -9.45
CA ASP A 266 -14.46 -38.39 -10.73
C ASP A 266 -15.32 -37.13 -10.58
N GLU A 267 -16.37 -37.18 -9.74
CA GLU A 267 -17.18 -36.00 -9.40
C GLU A 267 -16.35 -34.92 -8.71
N LEU A 268 -15.47 -35.31 -7.77
CA LEU A 268 -14.57 -34.40 -7.10
C LEU A 268 -13.58 -33.76 -8.08
N LYS A 269 -12.96 -34.55 -8.96
CA LYS A 269 -12.04 -34.05 -10.00
C LYS A 269 -12.75 -33.08 -10.95
N ALA A 270 -13.98 -33.38 -11.35
CA ALA A 270 -14.78 -32.49 -12.20
C ALA A 270 -15.11 -31.15 -11.50
N ASP A 271 -15.43 -31.17 -10.21
CA ASP A 271 -15.67 -29.94 -9.44
C ASP A 271 -14.37 -29.13 -9.25
N ILE A 272 -13.25 -29.79 -8.96
CA ILE A 272 -11.92 -29.15 -8.91
C ILE A 272 -11.61 -28.47 -10.23
N ARG A 273 -11.76 -29.17 -11.36
CA ARG A 273 -11.55 -28.62 -12.70
C ARG A 273 -12.43 -27.39 -12.93
N LYS A 274 -13.73 -27.48 -12.67
CA LYS A 274 -14.66 -26.36 -12.81
C LYS A 274 -14.26 -25.15 -11.96
N ASN A 275 -13.81 -25.38 -10.73
CA ASN A 275 -13.34 -24.32 -9.84
C ASN A 275 -12.04 -23.69 -10.36
N LEU A 276 -11.11 -24.48 -10.87
CA LEU A 276 -9.88 -24.00 -11.49
C LEU A 276 -10.17 -23.18 -12.76
N GLU A 277 -11.07 -23.65 -13.62
CA GLU A 277 -11.51 -22.93 -14.82
C GLU A 277 -12.18 -21.60 -14.46
N ALA A 278 -13.07 -21.60 -13.46
CA ALA A 278 -13.70 -20.37 -12.97
C ALA A 278 -12.68 -19.39 -12.34
N ASN A 279 -11.61 -19.90 -11.73
CA ASN A 279 -10.51 -19.08 -11.22
C ASN A 279 -9.68 -18.50 -12.36
N ALA A 280 -9.32 -19.31 -13.36
CA ALA A 280 -8.58 -18.90 -14.54
C ALA A 280 -9.36 -17.82 -15.32
N GLU A 281 -10.68 -17.99 -15.46
CA GLU A 281 -11.56 -17.04 -16.14
C GLU A 281 -11.65 -15.69 -15.41
N ARG A 282 -11.75 -15.72 -14.08
CA ARG A 282 -11.75 -14.50 -13.23
C ARG A 282 -10.40 -13.79 -13.24
N LYS A 283 -9.30 -14.55 -13.21
CA LYS A 283 -7.94 -14.03 -13.32
C LYS A 283 -7.74 -13.36 -14.68
N ALA A 284 -8.06 -14.06 -15.77
CA ALA A 284 -7.97 -13.55 -17.13
C ALA A 284 -8.81 -12.28 -17.34
N GLU A 285 -10.00 -12.22 -16.74
CA GLU A 285 -10.82 -11.00 -16.76
C GLU A 285 -10.16 -9.85 -15.99
N THR A 286 -9.58 -10.12 -14.83
CA THR A 286 -8.86 -9.11 -14.03
C THR A 286 -7.62 -8.61 -14.78
N ASP A 287 -6.83 -9.51 -15.35
CA ASP A 287 -5.63 -9.19 -16.11
C ASP A 287 -5.98 -8.37 -17.36
N ARG A 288 -7.05 -8.74 -18.08
CA ARG A 288 -7.57 -7.96 -19.21
C ARG A 288 -7.97 -6.54 -18.77
N ARG A 289 -8.69 -6.40 -17.66
CA ARG A 289 -9.11 -5.09 -17.14
C ARG A 289 -7.89 -4.23 -16.80
N THR A 290 -6.90 -4.79 -16.13
CA THR A 290 -5.64 -4.10 -15.82
C THR A 290 -4.93 -3.66 -17.10
N ALA A 291 -4.77 -4.55 -18.07
CA ALA A 291 -4.10 -4.23 -19.33
C ALA A 291 -4.85 -3.18 -20.18
N ILE A 292 -6.19 -3.09 -20.09
CA ILE A 292 -6.97 -2.00 -20.72
C ILE A 292 -6.59 -0.65 -20.09
N ILE A 293 -6.53 -0.59 -18.76
CA ILE A 293 -6.18 0.64 -18.04
C ILE A 293 -4.74 1.04 -18.32
N GLU A 294 -3.80 0.09 -18.29
CA GLU A 294 -2.40 0.34 -18.62
C GLU A 294 -2.25 0.91 -20.03
N LYS A 295 -2.91 0.29 -21.03
CA LYS A 295 -2.88 0.78 -22.42
C LYS A 295 -3.51 2.17 -22.56
N ALA A 296 -4.60 2.46 -21.84
CA ALA A 296 -5.17 3.81 -21.80
C ALA A 296 -4.20 4.84 -21.17
N THR A 297 -3.49 4.46 -20.11
CA THR A 297 -2.49 5.30 -19.44
C THR A 297 -1.23 5.52 -20.28
N GLU A 298 -0.82 4.55 -21.09
CA GLU A 298 0.30 4.68 -22.02
C GLU A 298 0.00 5.66 -23.16
N ASN A 299 -1.27 5.72 -23.58
CA ASN A 299 -1.71 6.60 -24.66
C ASN A 299 -1.80 8.08 -24.28
N ILE A 300 -1.75 8.43 -22.98
CA ILE A 300 -1.77 9.84 -22.57
C ILE A 300 -0.39 10.49 -22.67
N THR A 301 -0.37 11.75 -23.09
CA THR A 301 0.83 12.60 -23.04
C THR A 301 0.72 13.52 -21.84
N VAL A 302 1.64 13.36 -20.89
CA VAL A 302 1.73 14.18 -19.68
C VAL A 302 3.17 14.21 -19.20
N ASP A 303 3.60 15.37 -18.71
CA ASP A 303 4.88 15.55 -18.05
C ASP A 303 4.64 15.66 -16.54
N VAL A 304 4.91 14.59 -15.79
CA VAL A 304 4.51 14.46 -14.39
C VAL A 304 5.55 15.11 -13.48
N PRO A 305 5.17 16.13 -12.68
CA PRO A 305 6.10 16.75 -11.74
C PRO A 305 6.61 15.75 -10.70
N PRO A 306 7.92 15.74 -10.38
CA PRO A 306 8.50 14.80 -9.41
C PRO A 306 7.81 14.80 -8.05
N VAL A 307 7.31 15.96 -7.60
CA VAL A 307 6.60 16.10 -6.33
C VAL A 307 5.31 15.28 -6.27
N MET A 308 4.63 15.06 -7.39
CA MET A 308 3.45 14.18 -7.43
C MET A 308 3.84 12.72 -7.20
N ILE A 309 4.96 12.29 -7.77
CA ILE A 309 5.51 10.95 -7.60
C ILE A 309 5.93 10.77 -6.14
N ASP A 310 6.66 11.73 -5.56
CA ASP A 310 7.12 11.67 -4.17
C ASP A 310 5.96 11.64 -3.16
N ASN A 311 4.89 12.39 -3.44
CA ASN A 311 3.66 12.35 -2.65
C ASN A 311 2.99 10.97 -2.75
N ARG A 312 2.88 10.40 -3.96
CA ARG A 312 2.30 9.06 -4.14
C ARG A 312 3.13 7.97 -3.48
N VAL A 313 4.45 8.01 -3.57
CA VAL A 313 5.36 7.12 -2.83
C VAL A 313 5.09 7.21 -1.32
N THR A 314 4.96 8.44 -0.80
CA THR A 314 4.68 8.67 0.62
C THR A 314 3.34 8.05 1.03
N SER A 315 2.28 8.21 0.22
CA SER A 315 0.99 7.55 0.46
C SER A 315 1.10 6.02 0.42
N MET A 316 1.82 5.45 -0.56
CA MET A 316 2.01 3.99 -0.67
C MET A 316 2.74 3.41 0.55
N ILE A 317 3.73 4.14 1.08
CA ILE A 317 4.42 3.74 2.31
C ILE A 317 3.50 3.84 3.53
N GLN A 318 2.64 4.85 3.60
CA GLN A 318 1.64 4.95 4.67
C GLN A 318 0.62 3.81 4.60
N GLU A 319 0.14 3.45 3.40
CA GLU A 319 -0.74 2.31 3.17
C GLU A 319 -0.06 0.99 3.58
N MET A 320 1.24 0.84 3.28
CA MET A 320 2.05 -0.28 3.75
C MET A 320 2.14 -0.30 5.28
N ALA A 321 2.48 0.82 5.92
CA ALA A 321 2.58 0.93 7.37
C ALA A 321 1.26 0.56 8.07
N MET A 322 0.13 1.05 7.58
CA MET A 322 -1.19 0.71 8.14
C MET A 322 -1.50 -0.78 8.05
N ARG A 323 -1.11 -1.44 6.94
CA ARG A 323 -1.30 -2.89 6.77
C ARG A 323 -0.42 -3.69 7.73
N LEU A 324 0.82 -3.26 7.94
CA LEU A 324 1.72 -3.89 8.89
C LEU A 324 1.18 -3.74 10.32
N GLU A 325 0.67 -2.55 10.68
CA GLU A 325 0.09 -2.30 12.00
C GLU A 325 -1.11 -3.22 12.27
N GLN A 326 -1.95 -3.47 11.28
CA GLN A 326 -3.06 -4.44 11.39
C GLN A 326 -2.59 -5.88 11.65
N GLN A 327 -1.37 -6.21 11.22
CA GLN A 327 -0.72 -7.50 11.47
C GLN A 327 0.09 -7.51 12.78
N GLY A 328 0.08 -6.41 13.54
CA GLY A 328 0.82 -6.26 14.80
C GLY A 328 2.32 -5.94 14.60
N LEU A 329 2.72 -5.53 13.40
CA LEU A 329 4.10 -5.18 13.07
C LEU A 329 4.19 -3.68 12.79
N ASN A 330 5.25 -3.01 13.25
CA ASN A 330 5.50 -1.62 12.87
C ASN A 330 6.50 -1.56 11.71
N LEU A 331 6.53 -0.43 10.99
CA LEU A 331 7.39 -0.23 9.81
C LEU A 331 8.89 -0.39 10.15
N GLU A 332 9.33 0.10 11.32
CA GLU A 332 10.73 0.04 11.73
C GLU A 332 11.21 -1.40 11.93
N THR A 333 10.42 -2.22 12.61
CA THR A 333 10.70 -3.64 12.81
C THR A 333 10.66 -4.41 11.49
N TYR A 334 9.74 -4.06 10.58
CA TYR A 334 9.74 -4.64 9.23
C TYR A 334 11.03 -4.34 8.47
N LEU A 335 11.49 -3.08 8.48
CA LEU A 335 12.74 -2.68 7.82
C LEU A 335 13.95 -3.46 8.35
N GLN A 336 14.00 -3.68 9.67
CA GLN A 336 15.05 -4.49 10.31
C GLN A 336 15.02 -5.95 9.84
N TYR A 337 13.86 -6.60 9.85
CA TYR A 337 13.73 -7.99 9.38
C TYR A 337 14.01 -8.15 7.89
N ALA A 338 13.61 -7.18 7.07
CA ALA A 338 13.82 -7.18 5.63
C ALA A 338 15.25 -6.72 5.23
N ASN A 339 16.11 -6.37 6.19
CA ASN A 339 17.45 -5.83 5.98
C ASN A 339 17.47 -4.70 4.92
N THR A 340 16.50 -3.80 4.99
CA THR A 340 16.31 -2.69 4.06
C THR A 340 16.07 -1.38 4.81
N ASP A 341 16.05 -0.28 4.08
CA ASP A 341 15.84 1.06 4.62
C ASP A 341 14.73 1.80 3.86
N LEU A 342 14.28 2.91 4.43
CA LEU A 342 13.18 3.69 3.86
C LEU A 342 13.54 4.28 2.48
N GLU A 343 14.81 4.63 2.24
CA GLU A 343 15.23 5.19 0.95
C GLU A 343 15.14 4.15 -0.17
N LYS A 344 15.57 2.92 0.10
CA LYS A 344 15.42 1.80 -0.84
C LYS A 344 13.95 1.51 -1.15
N ILE A 345 13.10 1.41 -0.13
CA ILE A 345 11.65 1.21 -0.35
C ILE A 345 11.07 2.36 -1.19
N ARG A 346 11.46 3.61 -0.91
CA ARG A 346 11.02 4.76 -1.71
C ARG A 346 11.47 4.66 -3.17
N ALA A 347 12.69 4.21 -3.42
CA ALA A 347 13.22 4.01 -4.76
C ALA A 347 12.46 2.90 -5.50
N ASP A 348 12.23 1.76 -4.85
CA ASP A 348 11.49 0.62 -5.41
C ASP A 348 10.05 1.00 -5.76
N TYR A 349 9.41 1.85 -4.93
CA TYR A 349 8.04 2.31 -5.17
C TYR A 349 7.94 3.42 -6.21
N ARG A 350 9.05 4.05 -6.61
CA ARG A 350 9.03 5.23 -7.47
C ARG A 350 8.40 4.95 -8.84
N GLU A 351 8.79 3.86 -9.50
CA GLU A 351 8.23 3.49 -10.81
C GLU A 351 6.73 3.20 -10.72
N THR A 352 6.33 2.43 -9.70
CA THR A 352 4.91 2.10 -9.47
C THR A 352 4.11 3.35 -9.12
N ALA A 353 4.68 4.27 -8.35
CA ALA A 353 4.07 5.54 -8.01
C ALA A 353 3.89 6.44 -9.24
N GLU A 354 4.87 6.49 -10.14
CA GLU A 354 4.75 7.22 -11.41
C GLU A 354 3.61 6.66 -12.27
N LYS A 355 3.54 5.33 -12.45
CA LYS A 355 2.44 4.67 -13.17
C LYS A 355 1.07 4.97 -12.54
N ASN A 356 0.99 4.94 -11.20
CA ASN A 356 -0.22 5.29 -10.47
C ASN A 356 -0.62 6.75 -10.71
N VAL A 357 0.31 7.70 -10.61
CA VAL A 357 0.03 9.13 -10.85
C VAL A 357 -0.42 9.36 -12.30
N ARG A 358 0.20 8.70 -13.28
CA ARG A 358 -0.23 8.79 -14.69
C ARG A 358 -1.64 8.24 -14.88
N THR A 359 -1.94 7.09 -14.29
CA THR A 359 -3.28 6.46 -14.36
C THR A 359 -4.33 7.35 -13.73
N ASP A 360 -4.01 7.92 -12.58
CA ASP A 360 -4.84 8.85 -11.84
C ASP A 360 -5.19 10.09 -12.67
N LEU A 361 -4.18 10.69 -13.30
CA LEU A 361 -4.34 11.83 -14.20
C LEU A 361 -5.17 11.47 -15.44
N MET A 362 -4.94 10.28 -16.03
CA MET A 362 -5.73 9.76 -17.14
C MET A 362 -7.21 9.64 -16.76
N LEU A 363 -7.51 8.98 -15.63
CA LEU A 363 -8.89 8.76 -15.18
C LEU A 363 -9.63 10.06 -14.90
N GLU A 364 -8.97 11.05 -14.29
CA GLU A 364 -9.60 12.34 -14.01
C GLU A 364 -9.92 13.11 -15.28
N GLU A 365 -9.04 13.07 -16.27
CA GLU A 365 -9.24 13.77 -17.54
C GLU A 365 -10.27 13.07 -18.42
N VAL A 366 -10.33 11.74 -18.39
CA VAL A 366 -11.46 11.00 -18.98
C VAL A 366 -12.76 11.37 -18.28
N ALA A 367 -12.78 11.50 -16.95
CA ALA A 367 -13.97 11.91 -16.21
C ALA A 367 -14.46 13.31 -16.67
N LYS A 368 -13.54 14.25 -16.86
CA LYS A 368 -13.86 15.59 -17.39
C LYS A 368 -14.36 15.54 -18.83
N ALA A 369 -13.68 14.79 -19.71
CA ALA A 369 -14.03 14.67 -21.12
C ALA A 369 -15.43 14.05 -21.34
N GLU A 370 -15.81 13.12 -20.47
CA GLU A 370 -17.06 12.35 -20.55
C GLU A 370 -18.14 12.84 -19.58
N ASP A 371 -17.91 13.96 -18.89
CA ASP A 371 -18.81 14.56 -17.89
C ASP A 371 -19.29 13.56 -16.81
N ILE A 372 -18.38 12.68 -16.37
CA ILE A 372 -18.67 11.68 -15.33
C ILE A 372 -18.78 12.41 -13.99
N LYS A 373 -19.94 12.29 -13.35
CA LYS A 373 -20.23 12.90 -12.05
C LYS A 373 -20.51 11.85 -10.98
N VAL A 374 -20.22 12.26 -9.74
CA VAL A 374 -20.52 11.49 -8.54
C VAL A 374 -21.86 11.97 -8.02
N GLU A 375 -22.85 11.11 -8.09
CA GLU A 375 -24.17 11.33 -7.55
C GLU A 375 -24.23 10.89 -6.08
N ALA A 376 -25.23 11.38 -5.35
CA ALA A 376 -25.41 11.01 -3.95
C ALA A 376 -25.60 9.50 -3.76
N GLU A 377 -26.23 8.83 -4.72
CA GLU A 377 -26.46 7.39 -4.70
C GLU A 377 -25.15 6.59 -4.83
N ASP A 378 -24.19 7.08 -5.63
CA ASP A 378 -22.87 6.43 -5.75
C ASP A 378 -22.11 6.47 -4.42
N LEU A 379 -22.20 7.60 -3.70
CA LEU A 379 -21.61 7.77 -2.37
C LEU A 379 -22.28 6.85 -1.35
N ASP A 380 -23.60 6.70 -1.41
CA ASP A 380 -24.35 5.82 -0.51
C ASP A 380 -24.03 4.34 -0.77
N GLN A 381 -23.82 3.95 -2.02
CA GLN A 381 -23.36 2.61 -2.38
C GLN A 381 -21.95 2.33 -1.84
N GLU A 382 -21.00 3.24 -2.05
CA GLU A 382 -19.63 3.09 -1.54
C GLU A 382 -19.62 2.94 0.00
N VAL A 383 -20.43 3.75 0.70
CA VAL A 383 -20.59 3.64 2.16
C VAL A 383 -21.18 2.27 2.55
N ALA A 384 -22.12 1.74 1.78
CA ALA A 384 -22.71 0.43 2.04
C ALA A 384 -21.69 -0.71 1.85
N GLU A 385 -20.84 -0.62 0.82
CA GLU A 385 -19.75 -1.57 0.59
C GLU A 385 -18.73 -1.54 1.73
N MET A 386 -18.28 -0.34 2.14
CA MET A 386 -17.38 -0.18 3.29
C MET A 386 -18.00 -0.74 4.59
N ALA A 387 -19.28 -0.48 4.82
CA ALA A 387 -20.02 -1.00 5.96
C ALA A 387 -20.00 -2.53 6.04
N LEU A 388 -20.17 -3.21 4.89
CA LEU A 388 -20.07 -4.67 4.82
C LEU A 388 -18.66 -5.16 5.13
N THR A 389 -17.62 -4.51 4.61
CA THR A 389 -16.22 -4.87 4.85
C THR A 389 -15.83 -4.74 6.33
N TYR A 390 -16.24 -3.66 6.99
CA TYR A 390 -15.87 -3.39 8.38
C TYR A 390 -16.87 -3.94 9.40
N GLY A 391 -17.99 -4.51 8.97
CA GLY A 391 -19.04 -5.01 9.86
C GLY A 391 -19.75 -3.92 10.68
N VAL A 392 -19.77 -2.69 10.16
CA VAL A 392 -20.36 -1.51 10.82
C VAL A 392 -21.63 -1.09 10.07
N LYS A 393 -22.57 -0.38 10.72
CA LYS A 393 -23.76 0.12 10.03
C LYS A 393 -23.38 1.25 9.05
N PRO A 394 -23.99 1.32 7.84
CA PRO A 394 -23.71 2.39 6.86
C PRO A 394 -23.86 3.82 7.41
N LYS A 395 -24.84 4.04 8.30
CA LYS A 395 -25.05 5.36 8.93
C LYS A 395 -23.87 5.80 9.79
N ASP A 396 -23.23 4.87 10.50
CA ASP A 396 -22.10 5.17 11.37
C ASP A 396 -20.84 5.44 10.55
N VAL A 397 -20.63 4.67 9.47
CA VAL A 397 -19.54 4.91 8.50
C VAL A 397 -19.66 6.30 7.87
N LYS A 398 -20.85 6.66 7.35
CA LYS A 398 -21.10 7.99 6.76
C LYS A 398 -20.86 9.11 7.75
N LYS A 399 -21.25 8.91 9.02
CA LYS A 399 -21.03 9.87 10.10
C LYS A 399 -19.53 10.08 10.37
N ILE A 400 -18.75 8.99 10.48
CA ILE A 400 -17.31 9.05 10.72
C ILE A 400 -16.59 9.78 9.59
N ILE A 401 -16.88 9.44 8.33
CA ILE A 401 -16.26 10.09 7.15
C ILE A 401 -16.56 11.60 7.15
N ARG A 402 -17.79 11.98 7.47
CA ARG A 402 -18.20 13.39 7.56
C ARG A 402 -17.51 14.12 8.70
N GLU A 403 -17.43 13.52 9.89
CA GLU A 403 -16.78 14.11 11.07
C GLU A 403 -15.27 14.28 10.86
N GLN A 404 -14.65 13.40 10.08
CA GLN A 404 -13.24 13.51 9.68
C GLN A 404 -12.99 14.48 8.52
N GLY A 405 -14.04 15.04 7.91
CA GLY A 405 -13.91 15.93 6.75
C GLY A 405 -13.49 15.24 5.45
N ARG A 406 -13.59 13.90 5.37
CA ARG A 406 -13.07 13.07 4.26
C ARG A 406 -14.08 12.79 3.15
N MET A 407 -15.19 13.55 3.12
CA MET A 407 -16.23 13.38 2.11
C MET A 407 -15.72 13.67 0.69
N ALA A 408 -14.80 14.62 0.54
CA ALA A 408 -14.19 14.95 -0.75
C ALA A 408 -13.32 13.78 -1.26
N ASP A 409 -12.48 13.20 -0.40
CA ASP A 409 -11.65 12.03 -0.73
C ASP A 409 -12.48 10.84 -1.18
N MET A 410 -13.61 10.61 -0.49
CA MET A 410 -14.56 9.56 -0.85
C MET A 410 -15.18 9.83 -2.22
N ALA A 411 -15.67 11.05 -2.47
CA ALA A 411 -16.21 11.42 -3.78
C ALA A 411 -15.17 11.23 -4.89
N PHE A 412 -13.92 11.60 -4.65
CA PHE A 412 -12.84 11.40 -5.59
C PHE A 412 -12.55 9.92 -5.86
N THR A 413 -12.57 9.08 -4.83
CA THR A 413 -12.42 7.62 -4.95
C THR A 413 -13.55 7.02 -5.78
N VAL A 414 -14.80 7.44 -5.54
CA VAL A 414 -15.97 6.98 -6.28
C VAL A 414 -15.92 7.44 -7.74
N LEU A 415 -15.53 8.70 -7.99
CA LEU A 415 -15.33 9.21 -9.35
C LEU A 415 -14.35 8.32 -10.13
N ARG A 416 -13.20 8.03 -9.53
CA ARG A 416 -12.18 7.16 -10.13
C ARG A 416 -12.70 5.75 -10.43
N LYS A 417 -13.41 5.13 -9.48
CA LYS A 417 -14.01 3.80 -9.70
C LYS A 417 -15.00 3.82 -10.87
N LYS A 418 -15.85 4.85 -10.96
CA LYS A 418 -16.80 5.01 -12.07
C LYS A 418 -16.08 5.20 -13.40
N THR A 419 -15.06 6.07 -13.44
CA THR A 419 -14.31 6.31 -14.68
C THR A 419 -13.52 5.09 -15.11
N LEU A 420 -12.90 4.37 -14.17
CA LEU A 420 -12.20 3.11 -14.45
C LEU A 420 -13.14 2.08 -15.08
N ARG A 421 -14.33 1.92 -14.50
CA ARG A 421 -15.37 1.05 -15.07
C ARG A 421 -15.78 1.51 -16.47
N PHE A 422 -15.97 2.81 -16.67
CA PHE A 422 -16.31 3.35 -17.99
C PHE A 422 -15.24 3.04 -19.05
N VAL A 423 -13.96 3.20 -18.72
CA VAL A 423 -12.85 2.89 -19.64
C VAL A 423 -12.83 1.41 -20.00
N ILE A 424 -13.02 0.53 -19.01
CA ILE A 424 -13.11 -0.92 -19.22
C ILE A 424 -14.32 -1.28 -20.10
N ASP A 425 -15.51 -0.75 -19.78
CA ASP A 425 -16.76 -1.04 -20.50
C ASP A 425 -16.72 -0.48 -21.94
N SER A 426 -15.89 0.54 -22.18
CA SER A 426 -15.66 1.14 -23.50
C SER A 426 -14.60 0.41 -24.34
N ALA A 427 -13.90 -0.59 -23.79
CA ALA A 427 -12.92 -1.36 -24.53
C ALA A 427 -13.57 -2.23 -25.63
N ALA A 428 -12.79 -2.62 -26.63
CA ALA A 428 -13.27 -3.55 -27.65
C ALA A 428 -13.58 -4.92 -27.00
N LYS A 429 -14.67 -5.55 -27.43
CA LYS A 429 -15.19 -6.80 -26.83
C LYS A 429 -14.28 -8.00 -27.08
#